data_AF-A0A945ABH9-F1
#
_entry.id   AF-A0A945ABH9-F1
#
_cell.length_a   1.000
_cell.length_b   1.000
_cell.length_c   1.000
_cell.angle_alpha   90.00
_cell.angle_beta   90.00
_cell.angle_gamma   90.00
#
_symmetry.space_group_name_H-M   'P 1'
#
loop_
_entity.id
_entity.type
_entity.pdbx_description
1 polymer ?
#
loop_
_entity_poly.entity_id
_entity_poly.type
_entity_poly.pdbx_seq_one_letter_code
_entity_poly.pdbx_strand_id
1 'polypeptide(L)'
;MNAAFEAMMEQSMAKCTTLSSTEARHFLEHGWVLVKGAVSKQIAADIVACAWRELEERGIMKDDPETWKQEPYIRTGCPPNLNIMASRGDKEA
;
A
#
# COMPACT_ATOMS: atom_id res chain seq x y z
N MET A 1 0.09 -24.27 17.12
CA MET A 1 0.25 -22.89 17.65
C MET A 1 0.37 -22.95 19.16
N ASN A 2 1.19 -22.08 19.76
CA ASN A 2 1.42 -22.03 21.21
C ASN A 2 0.20 -21.40 21.91
N ALA A 3 -0.33 -22.01 22.97
CA ALA A 3 -1.51 -21.50 23.69
C ALA A 3 -1.33 -20.09 24.26
N ALA A 4 -0.09 -19.72 24.61
CA ALA A 4 0.24 -18.36 25.04
C ALA A 4 0.09 -17.33 23.91
N PHE A 5 0.36 -17.74 22.67
CA PHE A 5 0.23 -16.88 21.49
C PHE A 5 -1.24 -16.61 21.17
N GLU A 6 -2.11 -17.63 21.19
CA GLU A 6 -3.56 -17.46 20.97
C GLU A 6 -4.18 -16.55 22.05
N ALA A 7 -3.80 -16.70 23.33
CA ALA A 7 -4.28 -15.80 24.39
C ALA A 7 -3.84 -14.33 24.17
N MET A 8 -2.62 -14.11 23.69
CA MET A 8 -2.13 -12.78 23.33
C MET A 8 -2.84 -12.20 22.09
N MET A 9 -3.18 -13.05 21.10
CA MET A 9 -3.97 -12.65 19.93
C MET A 9 -5.37 -12.21 20.33
N GLU A 10 -6.07 -13.00 21.15
CA GLU A 10 -7.41 -12.67 21.65
C GLU A 10 -7.42 -11.36 22.45
N GLN A 11 -6.41 -11.15 23.31
CA GLN A 11 -6.29 -9.89 24.06
C GLN A 11 -6.04 -8.68 23.15
N SER A 12 -5.26 -8.87 22.08
CA SER A 12 -4.99 -7.83 21.07
C SER A 12 -6.25 -7.51 20.25
N MET A 13 -6.97 -8.56 19.83
CA MET A 13 -8.22 -8.45 19.07
C MET A 13 -9.33 -7.79 19.89
N ALA A 14 -9.45 -8.12 21.18
CA ALA A 14 -10.42 -7.51 22.10
C ALA A 14 -10.25 -5.99 22.25
N LYS A 15 -9.05 -5.46 21.99
CA LYS A 15 -8.75 -4.02 22.01
C LYS A 15 -8.89 -3.36 20.63
N CYS A 16 -9.06 -4.14 19.56
CA CYS A 16 -9.20 -3.63 18.21
C CYS A 16 -10.65 -3.20 17.95
N THR A 17 -10.87 -1.89 17.77
CA THR A 17 -12.20 -1.32 17.47
C THR A 17 -12.40 -1.00 15.99
N THR A 18 -11.35 -1.15 15.19
CA THR A 18 -11.31 -0.70 13.79
C THR A 18 -11.43 -1.84 12.79
N LEU A 19 -11.00 -3.05 13.15
CA LEU A 19 -11.09 -4.24 12.31
C LEU A 19 -12.09 -5.22 12.94
N SER A 20 -12.81 -5.96 12.10
CA SER A 20 -13.54 -7.13 12.56
C SER A 20 -12.58 -8.21 13.09
N SER A 21 -13.09 -9.15 13.89
CA SER A 21 -12.28 -10.25 14.42
C SER A 21 -11.58 -11.05 13.32
N THR A 22 -12.27 -11.27 12.19
CA THR A 22 -11.72 -11.98 11.03
C THR A 22 -10.58 -11.20 10.38
N GLU A 23 -10.73 -9.89 10.21
CA GLU A 23 -9.71 -9.00 9.64
C GLU A 23 -8.48 -8.88 10.55
N ALA A 24 -8.69 -8.76 11.86
CA ALA A 24 -7.61 -8.71 12.83
C ALA A 24 -6.83 -10.04 12.89
N ARG A 25 -7.53 -11.18 12.83
CA ARG A 25 -6.90 -12.50 12.76
C ARG A 25 -6.10 -12.66 11.46
N HIS A 26 -6.67 -12.28 10.32
CA HIS A 26 -5.97 -12.29 9.04
C HIS A 26 -4.71 -11.42 9.06
N PHE A 27 -4.78 -10.23 9.66
CA PHE A 27 -3.61 -9.37 9.83
C PHE A 27 -2.52 -10.01 10.68
N LEU A 28 -2.88 -10.68 11.79
CA LEU A 28 -1.90 -11.35 12.65
C LEU A 28 -1.25 -12.56 11.97
N GLU A 29 -1.99 -13.28 11.11
CA GLU A 29 -1.49 -14.45 10.39
C GLU A 29 -0.68 -14.09 9.14
N HIS A 30 -1.04 -13.01 8.43
CA HIS A 30 -0.47 -12.67 7.12
C HIS A 30 0.29 -11.34 7.05
N GLY A 31 0.22 -10.51 8.09
CA GLY A 31 0.86 -9.19 8.15
C GLY A 31 0.15 -8.10 7.33
N TRP A 32 -1.02 -8.39 6.75
CA TRP A 32 -1.81 -7.43 5.97
C TRP A 32 -3.31 -7.69 6.08
N VAL A 33 -4.12 -6.67 5.76
CA VAL A 33 -5.58 -6.77 5.70
C VAL A 33 -6.13 -5.87 4.59
N LEU A 34 -7.20 -6.31 3.93
CA LEU A 34 -7.93 -5.50 2.94
C LEU A 34 -9.13 -4.83 3.61
N VAL A 35 -9.10 -3.50 3.73
CA VAL A 35 -10.24 -2.72 4.23
C VAL A 35 -11.06 -2.20 3.05
N LYS A 36 -12.26 -2.76 2.85
CA LYS A 36 -13.16 -2.31 1.80
C LYS A 36 -13.87 -1.03 2.23
N GLY A 37 -13.97 -0.05 1.32
CA GLY A 37 -14.67 1.20 1.61
C GLY A 37 -13.96 2.09 2.64
N ALA A 38 -12.64 1.93 2.80
CA ALA A 38 -11.83 2.76 3.70
C ALA A 38 -11.97 4.27 3.42
N VAL A 39 -12.28 4.63 2.18
CA VAL A 39 -12.64 5.98 1.75
C VAL A 39 -13.95 5.95 0.99
N SER A 40 -14.69 7.06 1.01
CA SER A 40 -15.88 7.22 0.17
C SER A 40 -15.51 7.19 -1.31
N LYS A 41 -16.47 6.85 -2.17
CA LYS A 41 -16.26 6.86 -3.63
C LYS A 41 -15.80 8.23 -4.14
N GLN A 42 -16.33 9.31 -3.56
CA GLN A 42 -15.95 10.67 -3.94
C GLN A 42 -14.49 10.96 -3.57
N ILE A 43 -14.09 10.65 -2.33
CA ILE A 43 -12.69 10.84 -1.89
C ILE A 43 -11.73 10.03 -2.75
N ALA A 44 -12.09 8.79 -3.12
CA ALA A 44 -11.28 7.99 -4.03
C ALA A 44 -11.12 8.65 -5.40
N ALA A 45 -12.20 9.21 -5.96
CA ALA A 45 -12.16 9.92 -7.23
C ALA A 45 -11.28 11.18 -7.15
N ASP A 46 -11.37 11.93 -6.06
CA ASP A 46 -10.58 13.15 -5.83
C ASP A 46 -9.08 12.83 -5.71
N ILE A 47 -8.72 11.75 -4.99
CA ILE A 47 -7.33 11.27 -4.90
C ILE A 47 -6.78 10.92 -6.29
N VAL A 48 -7.57 10.20 -7.10
CA VAL A 48 -7.18 9.84 -8.48
C VAL A 48 -7.00 11.10 -9.34
N ALA A 49 -7.87 12.09 -9.22
CA ALA A 49 -7.74 13.35 -9.95
C ALA A 49 -6.49 14.13 -9.53
N CYS A 50 -6.18 14.19 -8.24
CA CYS A 50 -4.96 14.81 -7.73
C CYS A 50 -3.70 14.15 -8.30
N ALA A 51 -3.64 12.81 -8.27
CA ALA A 51 -2.50 12.06 -8.81
C ALA A 51 -2.30 12.33 -10.31
N TRP A 52 -3.39 12.44 -11.09
CA TRP A 52 -3.29 12.77 -12.51
C TRP A 52 -2.79 14.18 -12.76
N ARG A 53 -3.23 15.17 -11.97
CA ARG A 53 -2.72 16.55 -12.09
C ARG A 53 -1.21 16.62 -11.83
N GLU A 54 -0.71 15.90 -10.82
CA GLU A 54 0.74 15.84 -10.54
C GLU A 54 1.53 15.17 -11.68
N LEU A 55 0.93 14.21 -12.38
CA LEU A 55 1.52 13.57 -13.56
C LEU A 55 1.49 14.50 -14.77
N GLU A 56 0.40 15.24 -14.97
CA GLU A 56 0.24 16.20 -16.07
C GLU A 56 1.27 17.32 -15.99
N GLU A 57 1.56 17.84 -14.78
CA GLU A 57 2.63 18.82 -14.53
C GLU A 57 4.02 18.30 -14.96
N ARG A 58 4.19 16.98 -15.03
CA ARG A 58 5.42 16.30 -15.49
C ARG A 58 5.36 15.87 -16.96
N GLY A 59 4.32 16.27 -17.70
CA GLY A 59 4.13 15.93 -19.10
C GLY A 59 3.50 14.55 -19.35
N ILE A 60 2.99 13.88 -18.31
CA ILE A 60 2.34 12.57 -18.40
C ILE A 60 0.83 12.78 -18.44
N MET A 61 0.20 12.51 -19.58
CA MET A 61 -1.21 12.77 -19.84
C MET A 61 -2.06 11.54 -19.60
N LYS A 62 -3.18 11.67 -18.88
CA LYS A 62 -4.10 10.57 -18.57
C LYS A 62 -4.62 9.83 -19.80
N ASP A 63 -4.96 10.57 -20.84
CA ASP A 63 -5.62 10.02 -22.02
C ASP A 63 -4.65 9.70 -23.16
N ASP A 64 -3.32 9.86 -22.94
CA ASP A 64 -2.27 9.53 -23.90
C ASP A 64 -1.22 8.58 -23.30
N PRO A 65 -1.40 7.26 -23.48
CA PRO A 65 -0.46 6.25 -22.98
C PRO A 65 0.96 6.37 -23.52
N GLU A 66 1.18 7.06 -24.65
CA GLU A 66 2.53 7.26 -25.19
C GLU A 66 3.37 8.15 -24.27
N THR A 67 2.72 9.06 -23.52
CA THR A 67 3.39 9.94 -22.54
C THR A 67 3.83 9.20 -21.27
N TRP A 68 3.32 8.00 -21.01
CA TRP A 68 3.61 7.23 -19.78
C TRP A 68 4.97 6.53 -19.81
N LYS A 69 5.66 6.58 -20.95
CA LYS A 69 6.92 5.86 -21.20
C LYS A 69 8.14 6.54 -20.57
N GLN A 70 7.99 7.73 -19.99
CA GLN A 70 9.07 8.43 -19.28
C GLN A 70 9.28 7.82 -17.87
N GLU A 71 10.54 7.55 -17.52
CA GLU A 71 10.89 7.00 -16.20
C GLU A 71 10.57 7.97 -15.04
N PRO A 72 10.33 7.46 -13.80
CA PRO A 72 10.27 6.06 -13.42
C PRO A 72 8.81 5.64 -13.15
N TYR A 73 8.22 4.82 -14.02
CA TYR A 73 6.96 4.15 -13.66
C TYR A 73 7.27 3.11 -12.57
N ILE A 74 6.72 3.30 -11.37
CA ILE A 74 6.76 2.27 -10.33
C ILE A 74 5.74 1.21 -10.75
N ARG A 75 6.21 0.03 -11.16
CA ARG A 75 5.34 -1.14 -11.33
C ARG A 75 4.78 -1.51 -9.95
N THR A 76 3.56 -1.08 -9.64
CA THR A 76 2.82 -1.49 -8.45
C THR A 76 2.21 -2.88 -8.67
N GLY A 77 3.09 -3.86 -8.84
CA GLY A 77 2.76 -5.28 -8.91
C GLY A 77 3.80 -6.05 -8.10
N CYS A 78 3.51 -6.26 -6.81
CA CYS A 78 4.40 -6.81 -5.78
C CYS A 78 5.52 -5.87 -5.30
N PRO A 79 5.82 -5.87 -3.99
CA PRO A 79 6.99 -5.19 -3.48
C PRO A 79 8.25 -5.89 -4.03
N PRO A 80 9.18 -5.17 -4.68
CA PRO A 80 10.53 -5.71 -4.83
C PRO A 80 11.11 -5.83 -3.41
N ASN A 81 11.55 -7.04 -3.06
CA ASN A 81 12.23 -7.35 -1.81
C ASN A 81 13.13 -6.19 -1.33
N LEU A 82 12.88 -5.71 -0.11
CA LEU A 82 13.53 -4.58 0.57
C LEU A 82 15.08 -4.62 0.61
N ASN A 83 15.72 -5.73 0.22
CA ASN A 83 17.18 -5.87 0.27
C ASN A 83 17.94 -5.14 -0.85
N ILE A 84 17.28 -4.65 -1.91
CA ILE A 84 18.00 -4.05 -3.06
C ILE A 84 18.17 -2.52 -2.92
N MET A 85 17.29 -1.82 -2.19
CA MET A 85 17.43 -0.36 -1.99
C MET A 85 18.58 0.02 -1.05
N ALA A 86 19.13 -0.92 -0.28
CA ALA A 86 20.29 -0.69 0.60
C ALA A 86 21.63 -0.61 -0.15
N SER A 87 21.67 -0.85 -1.47
CA SER A 87 22.91 -0.76 -2.27
C SER A 87 23.10 0.57 -2.99
N ARG A 88 22.21 1.56 -2.82
CA ARG A 88 22.50 2.95 -3.20
C ARG A 88 23.40 3.59 -2.14
N GLY A 89 24.62 3.05 -2.05
CA GLY A 89 25.75 3.83 -1.61
C GLY A 89 26.04 4.85 -2.69
N ASP A 90 25.64 6.09 -2.45
CA ASP A 90 26.15 7.24 -3.18
C ASP A 90 27.68 7.18 -3.21
N LYS A 91 28.24 6.99 -4.41
CA LYS A 91 29.61 7.35 -4.82
C LYS A 91 29.76 7.08 -6.31
N GLU A 92 29.48 8.08 -7.12
CA GLU A 92 30.21 8.25 -8.38
C GLU A 92 31.15 9.45 -8.19
N ALA A 93 32.44 9.15 -8.29
CA ALA A 93 33.54 10.09 -8.47
C ALA A 93 34.01 9.96 -9.93
#